data_AF-A0A933RM58-F1
#
_entry.id   AF-A0A933RM58-F1
#
_cell.length_a   1.000
_cell.length_b   1.000
_cell.length_c   1.000
_cell.angle_alpha   90.00
_cell.angle_beta   90.00
_cell.angle_gamma   90.00
#
_symmetry.space_group_name_H-M   'P 1'
#
loop_
_entity.id
_entity.type
_entity.pdbx_description
1 polymer ?
#
loop_
_entity_poly.entity_id
_entity_poly.type
_entity_poly.pdbx_seq_one_letter_code
_entity_poly.pdbx_strand_id
1 'polypeptide(L)'
;MTTKTLSTAAAANIFALMLLPSPTVSPIPNTLEPQIRPAQKTTTWLVLPEIDWDHMSAQKVQTTSITPISNLIQSDEPDRPTTLSEKITGELRSWSLLSANWDGEGAVTPDARSLKEAVSFVRLLGEGDTLPEPMLHASGHAGLFWKDDNLYADIKFLGDGRVAYYIERQGDKHKGVLKFNSQKMPAVFPTLLRA
;
A
#
# COMPACT_ATOMS: atom_id res chain seq x y z
N MET A 1 -16.10 -7.08 58.11
CA MET A 1 -17.06 -6.69 57.05
C MET A 1 -17.15 -5.17 57.07
N THR A 2 -16.46 -4.52 56.14
CA THR A 2 -16.29 -3.05 56.16
C THR A 2 -16.61 -2.55 54.75
N THR A 3 -17.73 -1.87 54.61
CA THR A 3 -18.25 -1.36 53.34
C THR A 3 -17.52 -0.08 52.96
N LYS A 4 -16.89 -0.06 51.77
CA LYS A 4 -16.30 1.14 51.17
C LYS A 4 -17.38 1.84 50.33
N THR A 5 -17.69 3.06 50.70
CA THR A 5 -18.57 4.00 50.00
C THR A 5 -17.85 4.62 48.80
N LEU A 6 -18.45 4.50 47.61
CA LEU A 6 -18.03 5.17 46.37
C LEU A 6 -18.57 6.61 46.38
N SER A 7 -17.68 7.58 46.18
CA SER A 7 -18.03 8.99 45.99
C SER A 7 -17.91 9.32 44.50
N THR A 8 -19.05 9.60 43.87
CA THR A 8 -19.18 10.00 42.47
C THR A 8 -19.16 11.52 42.41
N ALA A 9 -18.08 12.11 41.90
CA ALA A 9 -18.00 13.53 41.60
C ALA A 9 -18.26 13.73 40.09
N ALA A 10 -19.41 14.32 39.77
CA ALA A 10 -19.77 14.75 38.42
C ALA A 10 -19.00 16.03 38.06
N ALA A 11 -18.16 15.97 37.03
CA ALA A 11 -17.53 17.14 36.44
C ALA A 11 -18.39 17.61 35.25
N ALA A 12 -19.15 18.68 35.45
CA ALA A 12 -19.85 19.38 34.38
C ALA A 12 -18.88 20.37 33.71
N ASN A 13 -18.40 20.05 32.50
CA ASN A 13 -17.65 20.98 31.68
C ASN A 13 -18.60 21.83 30.84
N ILE A 14 -18.60 23.13 31.13
CA ILE A 14 -19.34 24.16 30.41
C ILE A 14 -18.68 24.37 29.05
N PHE A 15 -19.37 24.02 27.98
CA PHE A 15 -18.95 24.23 26.60
C PHE A 15 -19.25 25.68 26.21
N ALA A 16 -18.25 26.55 26.29
CA ALA A 16 -18.34 27.93 25.80
C ALA A 16 -18.23 27.93 24.26
N LEU A 17 -19.38 28.10 23.60
CA LEU A 17 -19.49 28.24 22.14
C LEU A 17 -19.01 29.65 21.74
N MET A 18 -17.72 29.79 21.42
CA MET A 18 -17.19 31.01 20.84
C MET A 18 -17.63 31.12 19.37
N LEU A 19 -18.55 32.04 19.10
CA LEU A 19 -18.91 32.51 17.76
C LEU A 19 -17.70 33.22 17.14
N LEU A 20 -16.89 32.48 16.38
CA LEU A 20 -15.85 33.09 15.55
C LEU A 20 -16.49 33.76 14.32
N PRO A 21 -16.03 34.96 13.93
CA PRO A 21 -16.49 35.62 12.72
C PRO A 21 -16.10 34.79 11.49
N SER A 22 -17.04 34.62 10.57
CA SER A 22 -16.81 33.95 9.29
C SER A 22 -15.66 34.62 8.54
N PRO A 23 -14.72 33.86 7.97
CA PRO A 23 -13.66 34.44 7.15
C PRO A 23 -14.26 35.08 5.89
N THR A 24 -13.98 36.37 5.69
CA THR A 24 -14.28 37.08 4.44
C THR A 24 -13.44 36.46 3.32
N VAL A 25 -14.09 35.68 2.46
CA VAL A 25 -13.47 35.12 1.26
C VAL A 25 -13.21 36.27 0.28
N SER A 26 -11.93 36.59 0.06
CA SER A 26 -11.54 37.53 -0.99
C SER A 26 -11.79 36.90 -2.37
N PRO A 27 -12.30 37.64 -3.36
CA PRO A 27 -12.47 37.14 -4.71
C PRO A 27 -11.11 36.78 -5.32
N ILE A 28 -10.99 35.55 -5.79
CA ILE A 28 -9.80 35.05 -6.50
C ILE A 28 -9.71 35.77 -7.84
N PRO A 29 -8.58 36.40 -8.19
CA PRO A 29 -8.37 36.94 -9.53
C PRO A 29 -8.37 35.80 -10.56
N ASN A 30 -9.32 35.86 -11.50
CA ASN A 30 -9.33 35.04 -12.70
C ASN A 30 -8.16 35.44 -13.61
N THR A 31 -6.97 34.88 -13.35
CA THR A 31 -5.84 35.04 -14.27
C THR A 31 -5.03 33.76 -14.31
N LEU A 32 -5.12 33.09 -15.45
CA LEU A 32 -4.09 32.36 -16.20
C LEU A 32 -4.76 31.20 -16.94
N GLU A 33 -5.37 31.55 -18.07
CA GLU A 33 -5.80 30.61 -19.10
C GLU A 33 -4.53 29.90 -19.64
N PRO A 34 -4.37 28.58 -19.44
CA PRO A 34 -3.28 27.86 -20.06
C PRO A 34 -3.55 27.78 -21.56
N GLN A 35 -2.69 28.40 -22.35
CA GLN A 35 -2.61 28.20 -23.79
C GLN A 35 -2.24 26.73 -24.07
N ILE A 36 -3.26 25.86 -24.09
CA ILE A 36 -3.15 24.46 -24.48
C ILE A 36 -2.86 24.45 -25.98
N ARG A 37 -1.59 24.34 -26.34
CA ARG A 37 -1.21 23.99 -27.72
C ARG A 37 -1.70 22.56 -27.98
N PRO A 38 -2.48 22.30 -29.04
CA PRO A 38 -2.85 20.94 -29.40
C PRO A 38 -1.57 20.15 -29.70
N ALA A 39 -1.35 19.06 -28.96
CA ALA A 39 -0.27 18.14 -29.23
C ALA A 39 -0.49 17.57 -30.64
N GLN A 40 0.41 17.91 -31.57
CA GLN A 40 0.45 17.29 -32.88
C GLN A 40 0.78 15.81 -32.68
N LYS A 41 -0.24 14.96 -32.81
CA LYS A 41 -0.06 13.51 -32.83
C LYS A 41 0.64 13.16 -34.14
N THR A 42 1.95 12.97 -34.09
CA THR A 42 2.71 12.35 -35.17
C THR A 42 2.35 10.86 -35.19
N THR A 43 1.31 10.51 -35.94
CA THR A 43 1.01 9.10 -36.26
C THR A 43 2.09 8.62 -37.22
N THR A 44 3.16 8.04 -36.66
CA THR A 44 4.12 7.26 -37.44
C THR A 44 3.43 5.96 -37.83
N TRP A 45 2.97 5.88 -39.07
CA TRP A 45 2.51 4.63 -39.67
C TRP A 45 3.72 3.73 -39.83
N LEU A 46 3.80 2.67 -39.01
CA LEU A 46 4.72 1.56 -39.25
C LEU A 46 4.26 0.90 -40.55
N VAL A 47 5.00 1.13 -41.63
CA VAL A 47 4.85 0.37 -42.88
C VAL A 47 5.21 -1.08 -42.55
N LEU A 48 4.17 -1.91 -42.39
CA LEU A 48 4.36 -3.35 -42.30
C LEU A 48 4.93 -3.82 -43.64
N PRO A 49 6.01 -4.62 -43.64
CA PRO A 49 6.47 -5.23 -44.88
C PRO A 49 5.34 -6.07 -45.48
N GLU A 50 5.12 -5.91 -46.79
CA GLU A 50 4.23 -6.80 -47.55
C GLU A 50 4.71 -8.24 -47.35
N ILE A 51 3.88 -9.04 -46.66
CA ILE A 51 4.11 -10.46 -46.52
C ILE A 51 3.83 -11.05 -47.90
N ASP A 52 4.90 -11.45 -48.60
CA ASP A 52 4.83 -12.17 -49.87
C ASP A 52 4.34 -13.60 -49.61
N TRP A 53 3.04 -13.80 -49.84
CA TRP A 53 2.36 -15.07 -49.63
C TRP A 53 2.71 -16.14 -50.69
N ASP A 54 3.24 -15.76 -51.85
CA ASP A 54 3.50 -16.69 -52.97
C ASP A 54 4.83 -17.44 -52.81
N HIS A 55 5.73 -16.97 -51.94
CA HIS A 55 7.00 -17.62 -51.65
C HIS A 55 7.00 -18.59 -50.45
N MET A 56 5.85 -18.80 -49.78
CA MET A 56 5.70 -19.85 -48.76
C MET A 56 5.58 -21.24 -49.40
N SER A 57 6.66 -21.68 -50.03
CA SER A 57 6.88 -23.07 -50.39
C SER A 57 6.75 -23.93 -49.14
N ALA A 58 6.02 -25.05 -49.26
CA ALA A 58 5.76 -26.02 -48.21
C ALA A 58 7.05 -26.54 -47.55
N GLN A 59 7.58 -25.81 -46.57
CA GLN A 59 8.51 -26.38 -45.61
C GLN A 59 7.72 -27.39 -44.80
N LYS A 60 8.06 -28.69 -44.94
CA LYS A 60 7.63 -29.73 -44.03
C LYS A 60 7.95 -29.26 -42.61
N VAL A 61 6.93 -28.77 -41.91
CA VAL A 61 7.01 -28.39 -40.51
C VAL A 61 7.44 -29.64 -39.76
N GLN A 62 8.72 -29.72 -39.40
CA GLN A 62 9.22 -30.76 -38.52
C GLN A 62 8.51 -30.52 -37.19
N THR A 63 7.54 -31.37 -36.89
CA THR A 63 6.80 -31.36 -35.64
C THR A 63 7.77 -31.79 -34.55
N THR A 64 8.51 -30.83 -33.98
CA THR A 64 9.27 -31.05 -32.76
C THR A 64 8.25 -31.43 -31.69
N SER A 65 8.36 -32.65 -31.18
CA SER A 65 7.54 -33.12 -30.07
C SER A 65 7.81 -32.21 -28.87
N ILE A 66 6.88 -31.29 -28.62
CA ILE A 66 6.91 -30.41 -27.45
C ILE A 66 6.69 -31.30 -26.24
N THR A 67 7.73 -31.51 -25.43
CA THR A 67 7.57 -32.14 -24.12
C THR A 67 6.56 -31.30 -23.34
N PRO A 68 5.45 -31.88 -22.86
CA PRO A 68 4.49 -31.11 -22.10
C PRO A 68 5.19 -30.55 -20.86
N ILE A 69 5.04 -29.24 -20.65
CA ILE A 69 5.67 -28.49 -19.54
C ILE A 69 5.33 -29.10 -18.18
N SER A 70 4.22 -29.85 -18.08
CA SER A 70 3.84 -30.62 -16.90
C SER A 70 4.89 -31.63 -16.42
N ASN A 71 5.81 -32.09 -17.28
CA ASN A 71 6.89 -33.01 -16.90
C ASN A 71 8.19 -32.30 -16.48
N LEU A 72 8.27 -30.97 -16.59
CA LEU A 72 9.46 -30.19 -16.23
C LEU A 72 9.37 -29.56 -14.83
N ILE A 73 8.21 -29.65 -14.17
CA ILE A 73 8.00 -29.13 -12.82
C ILE A 73 7.65 -30.31 -11.92
N GLN A 74 8.61 -31.23 -11.78
CA GLN A 74 8.58 -32.17 -10.68
C GLN A 74 9.07 -31.39 -9.45
N SER A 75 8.13 -30.81 -8.69
CA SER A 75 8.45 -30.12 -7.45
C SER A 75 8.81 -31.17 -6.40
N ASP A 76 10.03 -31.68 -6.45
CA ASP A 76 10.59 -32.57 -5.42
C ASP A 76 10.92 -31.83 -4.11
N GLU A 77 10.64 -30.52 -4.05
CA GLU A 77 10.68 -29.76 -2.81
C GLU A 77 9.53 -30.21 -1.89
N PRO A 78 9.81 -30.73 -0.69
CA PRO A 78 8.78 -31.07 0.28
C PRO A 78 7.92 -29.85 0.58
N ASP A 79 6.63 -30.07 0.86
CA ASP A 79 5.64 -29.03 1.17
C ASP A 79 6.11 -28.18 2.35
N ARG A 80 6.83 -27.09 2.08
CA ARG A 80 7.37 -26.24 3.14
C ARG A 80 6.22 -25.41 3.71
N PRO A 81 6.16 -25.24 5.04
CA PRO A 81 5.14 -24.39 5.63
C PRO A 81 5.31 -22.94 5.17
N THR A 82 4.19 -22.30 4.82
CA THR A 82 4.15 -20.85 4.53
C THR A 82 4.51 -20.07 5.79
N THR A 83 5.56 -19.25 5.70
CA THR A 83 6.01 -18.39 6.79
C THR A 83 4.99 -17.29 7.08
N LEU A 84 5.04 -16.69 8.27
CA LEU A 84 4.11 -15.61 8.63
C LEU A 84 4.30 -14.37 7.72
N SER A 85 5.53 -14.02 7.36
CA SER A 85 5.81 -12.95 6.40
C SER A 85 5.18 -13.21 5.02
N GLU A 86 5.14 -14.46 4.58
CA GLU A 86 4.51 -14.84 3.32
C GLU A 86 2.99 -14.76 3.40
N LYS A 87 2.40 -15.07 4.56
CA LYS A 87 0.95 -14.89 4.79
C LYS A 87 0.56 -13.42 4.68
N ILE A 88 1.28 -12.53 5.37
CA ILE A 88 1.06 -11.07 5.30
C ILE A 88 1.23 -10.57 3.85
N THR A 89 2.27 -11.03 3.17
CA THR A 89 2.50 -10.69 1.76
C THR A 89 1.36 -11.18 0.85
N GLY A 90 0.85 -12.39 1.08
CA GLY A 90 -0.27 -12.95 0.36
C GLY A 90 -1.56 -12.16 0.58
N GLU A 91 -1.83 -11.77 1.82
CA GLU A 91 -2.99 -10.96 2.18
C GLU A 91 -2.96 -9.60 1.49
N LEU A 92 -1.86 -8.85 1.61
CA LEU A 92 -1.64 -7.57 0.92
C LEU A 92 -1.84 -7.69 -0.60
N ARG A 93 -1.38 -8.79 -1.21
CA ARG A 93 -1.58 -9.02 -2.65
C ARG A 93 -3.03 -9.32 -2.99
N SER A 94 -3.76 -10.04 -2.14
CA SER A 94 -5.15 -10.41 -2.41
C SER A 94 -6.05 -9.18 -2.50
N TRP A 95 -5.72 -8.10 -1.80
CA TRP A 95 -6.47 -6.84 -1.83
C TRP A 95 -6.45 -6.13 -3.19
N SER A 96 -5.51 -6.43 -4.09
CA SER A 96 -5.56 -5.86 -5.45
C SER A 96 -6.78 -6.32 -6.26
N LEU A 97 -7.49 -7.34 -5.78
CA LEU A 97 -8.70 -7.88 -6.39
C LEU A 97 -9.98 -7.19 -5.89
N LEU A 98 -9.89 -6.37 -4.84
CA LEU A 98 -11.04 -5.65 -4.30
C LEU A 98 -11.46 -4.53 -5.23
N SER A 99 -12.78 -4.34 -5.37
CA SER A 99 -13.37 -3.24 -6.11
C SER A 99 -13.64 -2.04 -5.17
N ALA A 100 -14.15 -0.94 -5.71
CA ALA A 100 -14.65 0.15 -4.88
C ALA A 100 -15.80 -0.34 -3.97
N ASN A 101 -16.02 0.36 -2.86
CA ASN A 101 -16.99 0.03 -1.82
C ASN A 101 -16.76 -1.31 -1.08
N TRP A 102 -15.52 -1.82 -1.07
CA TRP A 102 -15.16 -3.07 -0.39
C TRP A 102 -15.38 -3.02 1.13
N ASP A 103 -15.33 -1.83 1.73
CA ASP A 103 -15.59 -1.56 3.15
C ASP A 103 -16.84 -0.66 3.34
N GLY A 104 -17.82 -0.82 2.45
CA GLY A 104 -19.01 0.03 2.41
C GLY A 104 -18.86 1.28 1.55
N GLU A 105 -19.89 2.12 1.54
CA GLU A 105 -20.01 3.26 0.63
C GLU A 105 -18.85 4.27 0.80
N GLY A 106 -18.20 4.61 -0.31
CA GLY A 106 -17.11 5.57 -0.36
C GLY A 106 -15.70 4.97 -0.20
N ALA A 107 -15.59 3.66 0.06
CA ALA A 107 -14.29 3.01 0.05
C ALA A 107 -13.71 2.98 -1.37
N VAL A 108 -12.49 3.50 -1.52
CA VAL A 108 -11.79 3.57 -2.80
C VAL A 108 -11.15 2.22 -3.12
N THR A 109 -11.10 1.87 -4.40
CA THR A 109 -10.33 0.72 -4.91
C THR A 109 -8.88 0.79 -4.40
N PRO A 110 -8.29 -0.34 -3.98
CA PRO A 110 -6.91 -0.33 -3.47
C PRO A 110 -5.87 0.21 -4.46
N ASP A 111 -4.95 1.04 -3.97
CA ASP A 111 -3.84 1.58 -4.75
C ASP A 111 -2.74 0.52 -4.87
N ALA A 112 -2.50 0.06 -6.09
CA ALA A 112 -1.54 -1.01 -6.38
C ALA A 112 -0.09 -0.64 -6.01
N ARG A 113 0.28 0.64 -6.03
CA ARG A 113 1.64 1.07 -5.67
C ARG A 113 1.81 1.03 -4.15
N SER A 114 0.81 1.50 -3.41
CA SER A 114 0.73 1.40 -1.95
C SER A 114 0.83 -0.05 -1.47
N LEU A 115 0.08 -0.97 -2.08
CA LEU A 115 0.17 -2.41 -1.78
C LEU A 115 1.58 -2.96 -2.05
N LYS A 116 2.19 -2.59 -3.18
CA LYS A 116 3.55 -3.01 -3.54
C LYS A 116 4.60 -2.48 -2.57
N GLU A 117 4.47 -1.24 -2.12
CA GLU A 117 5.33 -0.64 -1.11
C GLU A 117 5.21 -1.37 0.23
N ALA A 118 3.98 -1.63 0.69
CA ALA A 118 3.74 -2.40 1.92
C ALA A 118 4.37 -3.80 1.86
N VAL A 119 4.16 -4.53 0.76
CA VAL A 119 4.79 -5.85 0.53
C VAL A 119 6.33 -5.74 0.57
N SER A 120 6.88 -4.70 -0.04
CA SER A 120 8.33 -4.50 -0.06
C SER A 120 8.86 -4.19 1.35
N PHE A 121 8.11 -3.44 2.16
CA PHE A 121 8.46 -3.16 3.55
C PHE A 121 8.48 -4.43 4.39
N VAL A 122 7.45 -5.28 4.29
CA VAL A 122 7.38 -6.56 5.01
C VAL A 122 8.57 -7.45 4.68
N ARG A 123 8.99 -7.49 3.41
CA ARG A 123 10.19 -8.26 2.98
C ARG A 123 11.51 -7.71 3.49
N LEU A 124 11.54 -6.46 3.96
CA LEU A 124 12.72 -5.83 4.55
C LEU A 124 12.78 -5.99 6.07
N LEU A 125 11.74 -6.56 6.69
CA LEU A 125 11.80 -7.00 8.08
C LEU A 125 12.73 -8.22 8.17
N GLY A 126 13.66 -8.15 9.12
CA GLY A 126 14.63 -9.21 9.36
C GLY A 126 14.06 -10.35 10.21
N GLU A 127 14.79 -11.45 10.26
CA GLU A 127 14.53 -12.50 11.23
C GLU A 127 14.66 -11.94 12.65
N GLY A 128 13.61 -12.11 13.46
CA GLY A 128 13.52 -11.56 14.82
C GLY A 128 12.75 -10.25 14.94
N ASP A 129 12.41 -9.58 13.84
CA ASP A 129 11.51 -8.43 13.87
C ASP A 129 10.08 -8.89 14.21
N THR A 130 9.37 -8.12 15.03
CA THR A 130 7.93 -8.33 15.23
C THR A 130 7.22 -8.05 13.91
N LEU A 131 6.41 -9.00 13.46
CA LEU A 131 5.68 -8.87 12.21
C LEU A 131 4.41 -8.04 12.43
N PRO A 132 4.08 -7.13 11.50
CA PRO A 132 2.88 -6.32 11.57
C PRO A 132 1.62 -7.12 11.25
N GLU A 133 0.48 -6.59 11.68
CA GLU A 133 -0.81 -6.88 11.09
C GLU A 133 -1.01 -5.97 9.86
N PRO A 134 -1.34 -6.51 8.67
CA PRO A 134 -1.62 -5.68 7.52
C PRO A 134 -2.99 -5.00 7.68
N MET A 135 -3.11 -3.77 7.16
CA MET A 135 -4.37 -3.02 7.12
C MET A 135 -4.61 -2.40 5.74
N LEU A 136 -5.88 -2.24 5.36
CA LEU A 136 -6.28 -1.50 4.17
C LEU A 136 -7.19 -0.35 4.60
N HIS A 137 -6.79 0.89 4.33
CA HIS A 137 -7.63 2.04 4.63
C HIS A 137 -8.70 2.22 3.57
N ALA A 138 -9.88 2.74 3.93
CA ALA A 138 -10.95 3.12 2.99
C ALA A 138 -10.48 4.08 1.87
N SER A 139 -9.36 4.79 2.07
CA SER A 139 -8.70 5.59 1.02
C SER A 139 -7.99 4.78 -0.08
N GLY A 140 -8.02 3.45 -0.02
CA GLY A 140 -7.31 2.54 -0.94
C GLY A 140 -5.84 2.29 -0.61
N HIS A 141 -5.27 2.98 0.38
CA HIS A 141 -3.88 2.83 0.77
C HIS A 141 -3.70 1.67 1.76
N ALA A 142 -2.65 0.88 1.57
CA ALA A 142 -2.19 -0.13 2.50
C ALA A 142 -1.51 0.51 3.72
N GLY A 143 -1.67 -0.14 4.86
CA GLY A 143 -1.01 0.15 6.11
C GLY A 143 -0.47 -1.10 6.78
N LEU A 144 0.41 -0.92 7.75
CA LEU A 144 0.96 -1.95 8.62
C LEU A 144 0.85 -1.47 10.07
N PHE A 145 0.41 -2.36 10.93
CA PHE A 145 0.06 -2.05 12.30
C PHE A 145 0.79 -2.96 13.28
N TRP A 146 1.27 -2.39 14.38
CA TRP A 146 1.78 -3.12 15.53
C TRP A 146 1.06 -2.65 16.79
N LYS A 147 0.70 -3.60 17.64
CA LYS A 147 0.17 -3.33 18.97
C LYS A 147 0.59 -4.42 19.93
N ASP A 148 1.45 -4.05 20.86
CA ASP A 148 1.79 -4.82 22.05
C ASP A 148 1.77 -3.90 23.29
N ASP A 149 2.16 -4.41 24.46
CA ASP A 149 2.14 -3.65 25.71
C ASP A 149 3.08 -2.42 25.70
N ASN A 150 4.11 -2.42 24.85
CA ASN A 150 5.17 -1.42 24.82
C ASN A 150 5.33 -0.69 23.49
N LEU A 151 4.66 -1.14 22.42
CA LEU A 151 4.74 -0.62 21.07
C LEU A 151 3.34 -0.48 20.46
N TYR A 152 3.05 0.72 20.00
CA TYR A 152 1.97 1.00 19.06
C TYR A 152 2.59 1.62 17.81
N ALA A 153 2.35 1.04 16.64
CA ALA A 153 2.81 1.61 15.38
C ALA A 153 1.74 1.50 14.30
N ASP A 154 1.54 2.58 13.55
CA ASP A 154 0.71 2.65 12.35
C ASP A 154 1.56 3.27 11.23
N ILE A 155 1.79 2.49 10.17
CA ILE A 155 2.58 2.88 9.01
C ILE A 155 1.70 2.79 7.78
N LYS A 156 1.46 3.91 7.11
CA LYS A 156 0.66 4.03 5.89
C LYS A 156 1.53 4.32 4.66
N PHE A 157 1.34 3.53 3.61
CA PHE A 157 2.07 3.66 2.34
C PHE A 157 1.27 4.54 1.37
N LEU A 158 1.84 5.64 0.90
CA LEU A 158 1.11 6.63 0.10
C LEU A 158 1.10 6.32 -1.42
N GLY A 159 1.82 5.28 -1.87
CA GLY A 159 1.84 4.87 -3.28
C GLY A 159 2.65 5.78 -4.19
N ASP A 160 3.34 6.77 -3.63
CA ASP A 160 4.21 7.72 -4.34
C ASP A 160 5.66 7.71 -3.82
N GLY A 161 6.08 6.59 -3.23
CA GLY A 161 7.39 6.43 -2.62
C GLY A 161 7.52 7.17 -1.29
N ARG A 162 6.40 7.54 -0.65
CA ARG A 162 6.36 8.12 0.69
C ARG A 162 5.58 7.25 1.66
N VAL A 163 6.01 7.28 2.91
CA VAL A 163 5.40 6.56 4.02
C VAL A 163 5.07 7.56 5.10
N ALA A 164 3.82 7.58 5.54
CA ALA A 164 3.38 8.29 6.73
C ALA A 164 3.38 7.31 7.91
N TYR A 165 3.85 7.74 9.08
CA TYR A 165 3.90 6.85 10.24
C TYR A 165 3.58 7.58 11.54
N TYR A 166 3.05 6.82 12.50
CA TYR A 166 2.96 7.14 13.91
C TYR A 166 3.46 5.93 14.70
N ILE A 167 4.41 6.14 15.59
CA ILE A 167 4.98 5.11 16.46
C ILE A 167 5.05 5.65 17.88
N GLU A 168 4.52 4.91 18.83
CA GLU A 168 4.58 5.17 20.25
C GLU A 168 5.23 3.98 20.93
N ARG A 169 6.33 4.21 21.66
CA ARG A 169 7.06 3.16 22.36
C ARG A 169 7.43 3.59 23.76
N GLN A 170 6.97 2.85 24.77
CA GLN A 170 7.20 3.17 26.19
C GLN A 170 6.83 4.62 26.56
N GLY A 171 5.82 5.19 25.88
CA GLY A 171 5.39 6.59 26.06
C GLY A 171 6.06 7.61 25.13
N ASP A 172 7.16 7.25 24.46
CA ASP A 172 7.83 8.11 23.50
C ASP A 172 7.14 8.06 22.13
N LYS A 173 6.75 9.24 21.62
CA LYS A 173 5.95 9.37 20.40
C LYS A 173 6.75 9.94 19.25
N HIS A 174 6.71 9.26 18.11
CA HIS A 174 7.33 9.68 16.87
C HIS A 174 6.30 9.63 15.74
N LYS A 175 6.25 10.68 14.92
CA LYS A 175 5.41 10.71 13.73
C LYS A 175 6.09 11.48 12.62
N GLY A 176 5.77 11.15 11.38
CA GLY A 176 6.33 11.86 10.25
C GLY A 176 5.92 11.29 8.91
N VAL A 177 6.47 11.89 7.87
CA VAL A 177 6.40 11.39 6.49
C VAL A 177 7.83 11.32 5.98
N LEU A 178 8.22 10.18 5.42
CA LEU A 178 9.55 9.97 4.86
C LEU A 178 9.48 9.33 3.48
N LYS A 179 10.60 9.37 2.75
CA LYS A 179 10.74 8.67 1.48
C LYS A 179 11.08 7.20 1.70
N PHE A 180 10.46 6.34 0.91
CA PHE A 180 10.69 4.90 0.90
C PHE A 180 10.78 4.42 -0.54
N ASN A 181 11.92 3.83 -0.91
CA ASN A 181 12.19 3.38 -2.27
C ASN A 181 11.94 1.88 -2.49
N SER A 182 11.34 1.19 -1.52
CA SER A 182 11.05 -0.24 -1.57
C SER A 182 12.28 -1.16 -1.67
N GLN A 183 13.49 -0.63 -1.48
CA GLN A 183 14.74 -1.41 -1.58
C GLN A 183 15.50 -1.47 -0.25
N LYS A 184 15.37 -0.45 0.60
CA LYS A 184 16.08 -0.37 1.87
C LYS A 184 15.14 0.12 2.97
N MET A 185 15.25 -0.50 4.14
CA MET A 185 14.55 -0.06 5.34
C MET A 185 15.01 1.36 5.73
N PRO A 186 14.09 2.35 5.81
CA PRO A 186 14.44 3.68 6.30
C PRO A 186 15.03 3.62 7.71
N ALA A 187 16.12 4.36 7.94
CA ALA A 187 16.93 4.26 9.16
C ALA A 187 16.16 4.51 10.47
N VAL A 188 15.01 5.20 10.40
CA VAL A 188 14.17 5.46 11.57
C VAL A 188 13.48 4.19 12.09
N PHE A 189 13.11 3.26 11.22
CA PHE A 189 12.27 2.12 11.62
C PHE A 189 13.01 1.05 12.43
N PRO A 190 14.27 0.67 12.13
CA PRO A 190 15.00 -0.27 12.98
C PRO A 190 15.13 0.24 14.41
N THR A 191 15.30 1.55 14.61
CA THR A 191 15.38 2.15 15.95
C THR A 191 14.04 2.15 16.68
N LEU A 192 12.95 2.42 15.96
CA LEU A 192 11.63 2.57 16.58
C LEU A 192 10.84 1.26 16.72
N LEU A 193 11.07 0.27 15.85
CA LEU A 193 10.30 -0.98 15.80
C LEU A 193 11.00 -2.18 16.47
N ARG A 194 12.33 -2.19 16.56
CA ARG A 194 13.06 -3.34 17.12
C ARG A 194 13.20 -3.23 18.62
N ALA A 195 12.89 -4.32 19.32
CA ALA A 195 13.06 -4.46 20.76
C ALA A 195 14.50 -4.12 21.20
#